data_AF-A0A7C2EC09-F1
#
_entry.id   AF-A0A7C2EC09-F1
#
_cell.length_a   1.000
_cell.length_b   1.000
_cell.length_c   1.000
_cell.angle_alpha   90.00
_cell.angle_beta   90.00
_cell.angle_gamma   90.00
#
_symmetry.space_group_name_H-M   'P 1'
#
loop_
_entity.id
_entity.type
_entity.pdbx_description
1 polymer ?
#
loop_
_entity_poly.entity_id
_entity_poly.type
_entity_poly.pdbx_seq_one_letter_code
_entity_poly.pdbx_strand_id
1 'polypeptide(L)'
;MPRFDLQRFLAETGLNLPRLASHLRVAEAYLEAVVAGRAELTPRDQEACRLLRRRLAQAEQVGLPFAEPPETFTRIHARLLARARSRARAET
;
A
#
# COMPACT_ATOMS: atom_id res chain seq x y z
N MET A 1 -17.79 -4.73 -16.62
CA MET A 1 -16.66 -4.37 -15.73
C MET A 1 -15.68 -3.54 -16.54
N PRO A 2 -15.35 -2.29 -16.16
CA PRO A 2 -14.38 -1.48 -16.89
C PRO A 2 -13.01 -2.18 -16.89
N ARG A 3 -12.31 -2.15 -18.04
CA ARG A 3 -10.95 -2.71 -18.18
C ARG A 3 -10.01 -2.00 -17.20
N PHE A 4 -9.18 -2.76 -16.49
CA PHE A 4 -8.21 -2.18 -15.57
C PHE A 4 -7.12 -1.43 -16.35
N ASP A 5 -6.97 -0.14 -16.05
CA ASP A 5 -5.97 0.72 -16.68
C ASP A 5 -4.68 0.71 -15.85
N LEU A 6 -3.68 -0.02 -16.34
CA LEU A 6 -2.37 -0.15 -15.70
C LEU A 6 -1.57 1.16 -15.76
N GLN A 7 -1.65 1.92 -16.86
CA GLN A 7 -0.90 3.18 -16.98
C GLN A 7 -1.41 4.21 -15.97
N ARG A 8 -2.74 4.35 -15.88
CA ARG A 8 -3.37 5.20 -14.87
C ARG A 8 -3.04 4.75 -13.46
N PHE A 9 -3.04 3.45 -13.18
CA PHE A 9 -2.64 2.92 -11.88
C PHE A 9 -1.20 3.31 -11.49
N LEU A 10 -0.25 3.17 -12.41
CA LEU A 10 1.15 3.53 -12.15
C LEU A 10 1.30 5.04 -11.91
N ALA A 11 0.61 5.87 -12.70
CA ALA A 11 0.60 7.32 -12.53
C ALA A 11 0.00 7.76 -11.17
N GLU A 12 -1.09 7.13 -10.74
CA GLU A 12 -1.75 7.45 -9.47
C GLU A 12 -0.98 6.96 -8.24
N THR A 13 -0.26 5.83 -8.35
CA THR A 13 0.44 5.21 -7.21
C THR A 13 1.92 5.57 -7.12
N GLY A 14 2.50 6.15 -8.18
CA GLY A 14 3.94 6.43 -8.27
C GLY A 14 4.82 5.17 -8.29
N LEU A 15 4.22 3.98 -8.46
CA LEU A 15 4.97 2.74 -8.60
C LEU A 15 5.65 2.67 -9.97
N ASN A 16 6.86 2.12 -10.00
CA ASN A 16 7.53 1.76 -11.24
C ASN A 16 7.20 0.29 -11.62
N LEU A 17 7.36 -0.02 -12.92
CA LEU A 17 7.10 -1.35 -13.47
C LEU A 17 7.87 -2.47 -12.76
N PRO A 18 9.19 -2.36 -12.48
CA PRO A 18 9.94 -3.39 -11.77
C PRO A 18 9.39 -3.69 -10.36
N ARG A 19 9.01 -2.65 -9.59
CA ARG A 19 8.43 -2.85 -8.25
C ARG A 19 7.07 -3.51 -8.34
N LEU A 20 6.24 -3.11 -9.31
CA LEU A 20 4.94 -3.74 -9.50
C LEU A 20 5.10 -5.22 -9.89
N ALA A 21 6.02 -5.53 -10.81
CA ALA A 21 6.33 -6.91 -11.19
C ALA A 21 6.72 -7.77 -9.98
N SER A 22 7.59 -7.22 -9.10
CA SER A 22 7.99 -7.88 -7.85
C SER A 22 6.81 -8.10 -6.90
N HIS A 23 5.94 -7.09 -6.72
CA HIS A 23 4.74 -7.22 -5.87
C HIS A 23 3.75 -8.26 -6.37
N LEU A 24 3.55 -8.32 -7.69
CA LEU A 24 2.64 -9.28 -8.33
C LEU A 24 3.30 -10.66 -8.51
N ARG A 25 4.62 -10.76 -8.34
CA ARG A 25 5.44 -11.96 -8.64
C ARG A 25 5.27 -12.43 -10.09
N VAL A 26 5.27 -11.47 -11.02
CA VAL A 26 5.20 -11.70 -12.47
C VAL A 26 6.46 -11.17 -13.15
N ALA A 27 6.71 -11.61 -14.39
CA ALA A 27 7.79 -11.06 -15.18
C ALA A 27 7.52 -9.59 -15.55
N GLU A 28 8.56 -8.76 -15.55
CA GLU A 28 8.45 -7.36 -15.98
C GLU A 28 7.97 -7.24 -17.43
N ALA A 29 8.50 -8.07 -18.33
CA ALA A 29 8.11 -8.14 -19.74
C ALA A 29 6.61 -8.42 -19.95
N TYR A 30 5.96 -9.11 -19.01
CA TYR A 30 4.50 -9.30 -19.06
C TYR A 30 3.77 -7.97 -18.83
N LEU A 31 4.19 -7.18 -17.84
CA LEU A 31 3.60 -5.87 -17.57
C LEU A 31 3.91 -4.86 -18.69
N GLU A 32 5.11 -4.92 -19.27
CA GLU A 32 5.44 -4.13 -20.47
C GLU A 32 4.51 -4.45 -21.65
N ALA A 33 4.23 -5.72 -21.90
CA ALA A 33 3.29 -6.14 -22.94
C ALA A 33 1.87 -5.63 -22.66
N VAL A 34 1.44 -5.60 -21.40
CA VAL A 34 0.15 -5.01 -21.01
C VAL A 34 0.13 -3.51 -21.26
N VAL A 35 1.17 -2.77 -20.87
CA VAL A 35 1.28 -1.31 -21.09
C VAL A 35 1.29 -0.98 -22.58
N ALA A 36 1.93 -1.82 -23.40
CA ALA A 36 1.95 -1.71 -24.85
C ALA A 36 0.65 -2.17 -25.55
N GLY A 37 -0.36 -2.61 -24.79
CA GLY A 37 -1.63 -3.11 -25.34
C GLY A 37 -1.53 -4.46 -26.05
N ARG A 38 -0.39 -5.16 -25.93
CA ARG A 38 -0.12 -6.47 -26.54
C ARG A 38 -0.63 -7.64 -25.69
N ALA A 39 -0.94 -7.38 -24.42
CA ALA A 39 -1.47 -8.36 -23.47
C ALA A 39 -2.54 -7.73 -22.57
N GLU A 40 -3.24 -8.57 -21.80
CA GLU A 40 -4.21 -8.13 -20.80
C GLU A 40 -3.85 -8.65 -19.41
N LEU A 41 -4.17 -7.86 -18.38
CA LEU A 41 -4.05 -8.29 -16.99
C LEU A 41 -5.09 -9.36 -16.70
N THR A 42 -4.67 -10.47 -16.10
CA THR A 42 -5.60 -11.49 -15.64
C THR A 42 -6.49 -10.91 -14.52
N PRO A 43 -7.70 -11.45 -14.29
CA PRO A 43 -8.55 -11.01 -13.18
C PRO A 43 -7.84 -11.06 -11.82
N ARG A 44 -6.96 -12.05 -11.61
CA ARG A 44 -6.14 -12.17 -10.39
C ARG A 44 -5.18 -11.00 -10.23
N ASP A 45 -4.51 -10.59 -11.30
CA ASP A 45 -3.53 -9.50 -11.27
C ASP A 45 -4.20 -8.14 -11.10
N GLN A 46 -5.38 -7.96 -11.69
CA GLN A 46 -6.21 -6.78 -11.46
C GLN A 46 -6.60 -6.64 -9.99
N GLU A 47 -7.02 -7.74 -9.35
CA GLU A 47 -7.37 -7.74 -7.93
C GLU A 47 -6.17 -7.47 -7.04
N ALA A 48 -5.01 -8.04 -7.38
CA ALA A 48 -3.77 -7.76 -6.69
C ALA A 48 -3.36 -6.28 -6.79
N CYS A 49 -3.52 -5.64 -7.96
CA CYS A 49 -3.30 -4.20 -8.10
C CYS A 49 -4.29 -3.37 -7.26
N ARG A 50 -5.58 -3.74 -7.23
CA ARG A 50 -6.59 -3.05 -6.39
C ARG A 50 -6.26 -3.18 -4.90
N LEU A 51 -5.83 -4.35 -4.44
CA LEU A 51 -5.39 -4.58 -3.07
C LEU A 51 -4.14 -3.74 -2.75
N LEU A 52 -3.19 -3.67 -3.67
CA LEU A 52 -1.99 -2.86 -3.51
C LEU A 52 -2.34 -1.37 -3.39
N ARG A 53 -3.26 -0.85 -4.22
CA ARG A 53 -3.76 0.53 -4.10
C ARG A 53 -4.33 0.82 -2.72
N ARG A 54 -5.17 -0.09 -2.19
CA ARG A 54 -5.77 0.07 -0.85
C ARG A 54 -4.69 0.11 0.25
N ARG A 55 -3.66 -0.74 0.14
CA ARG A 55 -2.55 -0.76 1.10
C ARG A 55 -1.71 0.50 1.04
N LEU A 56 -1.42 1.01 -0.16
CA LEU A 56 -0.69 2.27 -0.32
C LEU A 56 -1.47 3.45 0.27
N ALA A 57 -2.77 3.54 -0.02
CA ALA A 57 -3.64 4.57 0.55
C ALA A 57 -3.73 4.46 2.09
N GLN A 58 -3.77 3.24 2.65
CA GLN A 58 -3.72 3.04 4.10
C GLN A 58 -2.36 3.42 4.69
N ALA A 59 -1.25 3.08 4.03
CA ALA A 59 0.09 3.46 4.47
C ALA A 59 0.28 4.98 4.47
N GLU A 60 -0.25 5.67 3.45
CA GLU A 60 -0.26 7.13 3.38
C GLU A 60 -1.14 7.74 4.49
N GLN A 61 -2.30 7.15 4.78
CA GLN A 61 -3.16 7.58 5.89
C GLN A 61 -2.54 7.34 7.28
N VAL A 62 -1.73 6.30 7.45
CA VAL A 62 -0.97 6.06 8.69
C VAL A 62 0.23 7.01 8.82
N GLY A 63 0.67 7.64 7.72
CA GLY A 63 1.74 8.63 7.68
C GLY A 63 1.38 10.03 8.19
N LEU A 64 0.15 10.27 8.64
CA LEU A 64 -0.34 11.56 9.17
C LEU A 64 -1.14 11.34 10.46
N PRO A 65 -1.13 12.20 11.50
CA PRO A 65 -0.08 12.94 12.19
C PRO A 65 0.17 12.34 13.59
N PHE A 66 0.32 11.01 13.71
CA PHE A 66 0.92 10.37 14.90
C PHE A 66 2.39 9.99 14.66
N ALA A 67 3.00 10.53 13.60
CA ALA A 67 4.42 10.42 13.34
C ALA A 67 5.16 11.46 14.18
N GLU A 68 5.26 11.23 15.50
CA GLU A 68 6.50 11.63 16.17
C GLU A 68 7.66 10.97 15.40
N PRO A 69 8.74 11.69 15.09
CA PRO A 69 9.94 11.08 14.52
C PRO A 69 10.33 9.85 15.35
N PRO A 70 10.83 8.74 14.76
CA PRO A 70 11.28 7.59 15.54
C PRO A 70 12.40 7.94 16.55
N GLU A 71 13.04 9.08 16.38
CA GLU A 71 14.01 9.68 17.32
C GLU A 71 13.37 10.13 18.64
N THR A 72 12.07 10.47 18.64
CA THR A 72 11.35 11.00 19.81
C THR A 72 10.51 9.94 20.53
N PHE A 73 10.43 8.72 19.98
CA PHE A 73 9.73 7.59 20.59
C PHE A 73 10.54 7.03 21.78
N THR A 74 10.59 7.82 22.85
CA THR A 74 11.27 7.46 24.08
C THR A 74 10.48 6.37 24.82
N ARG A 75 11.16 5.63 25.69
CA ARG A 75 10.56 4.63 26.58
C ARG A 75 9.42 5.19 27.45
N ILE A 76 9.37 6.52 27.64
CA ILE A 76 8.31 7.22 28.35
C ILE A 76 7.02 7.26 27.51
N HIS A 77 7.14 7.55 26.22
CA HIS A 77 5.99 7.60 25.30
C HIS A 77 5.31 6.23 25.18
N ALA A 78 6.10 5.16 25.08
CA ALA A 78 5.60 3.78 25.08
C ALA A 78 4.84 3.43 26.38
N ARG A 79 5.31 3.91 27.55
CA ARG A 79 4.66 3.69 28.85
C ARG A 79 3.35 4.47 28.97
N LEU A 80 3.30 5.70 28.46
CA LEU A 80 2.09 6.52 28.45
C LEU A 80 1.01 5.90 27.56
N LEU A 81 1.39 5.43 26.37
CA LEU A 81 0.48 4.75 25.45
C LEU A 81 -0.06 3.44 26.04
N ALA A 82 0.81 2.65 26.68
CA ALA A 82 0.38 1.42 27.36
C ALA A 82 -0.64 1.71 28.48
N ARG A 83 -0.41 2.75 29.29
CA ARG A 83 -1.34 3.17 30.35
C ARG A 83 -2.67 3.68 29.80
N ALA A 84 -2.65 4.45 28.72
CA ALA A 84 -3.87 4.94 28.06
C ALA A 84 -4.73 3.78 27.53
N ARG A 85 -4.10 2.78 26.91
CA ARG A 85 -4.78 1.56 26.44
C ARG A 85 -5.36 0.73 27.58
N SER A 86 -4.65 0.62 28.71
CA SER A 86 -5.16 -0.10 29.88
C SER A 86 -6.37 0.59 30.53
N ARG A 87 -6.41 1.93 30.55
CA ARG A 87 -7.59 2.68 31.03
C ARG A 87 -8.80 2.51 30.12
N ALA A 88 -8.61 2.68 28.81
CA ALA A 88 -9.68 2.49 27.83
C ALA A 88 -10.28 1.07 27.85
N ARG A 89 -9.50 0.06 28.27
CA ARG A 89 -9.96 -1.33 28.43
C ARG A 89 -10.65 -1.61 29.77
N ALA A 90 -10.47 -0.75 30.78
CA ALA A 90 -11.09 -0.89 32.09
C ALA A 90 -12.45 -0.16 32.20
N GLU A 91 -12.75 0.71 31.24
CA GLU A 91 -14.00 1.48 31.16
C GLU A 91 -15.08 0.80 30.30
N THR A 92 -14.79 -0.40 29.75
CA THR A 92 -15.74 -1.29 29.05
C THR A 92 -16.00 -2.54 29.87
#